data_AF-A0A953B889-F1
#
_entry.id   AF-A0A953B889-F1
#
_cell.length_a   1.000
_cell.length_b   1.000
_cell.length_c   1.000
_cell.angle_alpha   90.00
_cell.angle_beta   90.00
_cell.angle_gamma   90.00
#
_symmetry.space_group_name_H-M   'P 1'
#
loop_
_entity.id
_entity.type
_entity.pdbx_description
1 polymer ?
#
loop_
_entity_poly.entity_id
_entity_poly.type
_entity_poly.pdbx_seq_one_letter_code
_entity_poly.pdbx_strand_id
1 'polypeptide(L)' 'MFVCLCRGITESDVREAGRGGVVMPCQLKSKFGLKQSGSCGRCAKNIHEFVELAVQGASTGAVDR' A
#
# COMPACT_ATOMS: atom_id res chain seq x y z
N MET A 1 5.69 10.55 -1.11
CA MET A 1 6.17 10.42 -2.50
C MET A 1 5.32 9.38 -3.26
N PHE A 2 5.45 9.24 -4.58
CA PHE A 2 4.84 8.13 -5.34
C PHE A 2 5.60 6.82 -5.11
N VAL A 3 4.88 5.76 -4.74
CA VAL A 3 5.40 4.39 -4.58
C VAL A 3 5.11 3.55 -5.83
N CYS A 4 4.09 3.91 -6.62
CA CYS A 4 3.86 3.31 -7.94
C CYS A 4 3.38 4.35 -8.96
N LEU A 5 4.23 4.63 -9.95
CA LEU A 5 3.91 5.58 -11.03
C LEU A 5 2.82 5.07 -11.98
N CYS A 6 2.81 3.78 -12.31
CA CYS A 6 1.83 3.21 -13.25
C CYS A 6 0.39 3.33 -12.77
N ARG A 7 0.18 3.48 -11.45
CA ARG A 7 -1.13 3.53 -10.81
C ARG A 7 -1.35 4.82 -10.02
N GLY A 8 -0.39 5.75 -10.05
CA GLY A 8 -0.46 6.99 -9.28
C GLY A 8 -0.59 6.77 -7.77
N ILE A 9 0.03 5.73 -7.22
CA ILE A 9 -0.09 5.41 -5.79
C ILE A 9 1.00 6.13 -5.02
N THR A 10 0.60 6.90 -4.01
CA THR A 10 1.47 7.63 -3.09
C THR A 10 1.64 6.90 -1.76
N GLU A 11 2.67 7.27 -1.00
CA GLU A 11 2.86 6.79 0.37
C GLU A 11 1.64 7.08 1.25
N SER A 12 1.01 8.25 1.07
CA SER A 12 -0.17 8.65 1.84
C SER A 12 -1.34 7.71 1.61
N ASP A 13 -1.56 7.28 0.36
CA ASP A 13 -2.61 6.31 0.01
C ASP A 13 -2.36 4.96 0.71
N VAL A 14 -1.10 4.53 0.76
CA VAL A 14 -0.71 3.27 1.39
C VAL A 14 -0.84 3.35 2.92
N ARG A 15 -0.43 4.46 3.53
CA ARG A 15 -0.64 4.71 4.98
C ARG A 15 -2.13 4.78 5.32
N GLU A 16 -2.95 5.39 4.46
CA GLU A 16 -4.40 5.41 4.65
C GLU A 16 -5.03 4.02 4.57
N ALA A 17 -4.57 3.19 3.63
CA ALA A 17 -4.95 1.77 3.60
C ALA A 17 -4.58 1.06 4.90
N GLY A 18 -3.38 1.34 5.43
CA GLY A 18 -2.92 0.88 6.73
C GLY A 18 -3.84 1.27 7.90
N ARG A 19 -4.23 2.54 7.98
CA ARG A 19 -5.22 3.02 8.98
C ARG A 19 -6.55 2.28 8.90
N GLY A 20 -6.95 1.86 7.69
CA GLY A 20 -8.12 1.01 7.44
C GLY A 20 -7.90 -0.48 7.70
N GLY A 21 -6.76 -0.90 8.27
CA GLY A 21 -6.44 -2.29 8.59
C GLY A 21 -5.90 -3.12 7.40
N VAL A 22 -5.62 -2.49 6.26
CA VAL A 22 -5.08 -3.17 5.08
C VAL A 22 -3.57 -3.20 5.16
N VAL A 23 -3.02 -4.24 5.79
CA VAL A 23 -1.57 -4.38 6.04
C VAL A 23 -0.94 -5.61 5.39
N MET A 24 -1.74 -6.58 4.92
CA MET A 24 -1.20 -7.80 4.33
C MET A 24 -0.88 -7.62 2.84
N PRO A 25 0.21 -8.23 2.31
CA PRO A 25 0.62 -8.13 0.91
C PRO A 25 -0.50 -8.46 -0.10
N CYS A 26 -1.31 -9.49 0.19
CA CYS A 26 -2.41 -9.91 -0.67
C CYS A 26 -3.52 -8.86 -0.73
N GLN A 27 -3.85 -8.25 0.42
CA GLN A 27 -4.87 -7.21 0.50
C GLN A 27 -4.40 -5.94 -0.21
N LEU A 28 -3.14 -5.54 -0.04
CA LEU A 28 -2.54 -4.40 -0.74
C LEU A 28 -2.52 -4.61 -2.26
N LYS A 29 -2.13 -5.80 -2.72
CA LYS A 29 -2.18 -6.17 -4.15
C LYS A 29 -3.58 -6.07 -4.73
N SER A 30 -4.59 -6.51 -3.97
CA SER A 30 -6.00 -6.43 -4.37
C SER A 30 -6.50 -4.98 -4.38
N LYS A 31 -6.32 -4.24 -3.27
CA LYS A 31 -6.77 -2.85 -3.09
C LYS A 31 -6.20 -1.92 -4.17
N PHE A 32 -4.93 -2.06 -4.49
CA PHE A 32 -4.24 -1.18 -5.43
C PHE A 32 -4.13 -1.74 -6.86
N GLY A 33 -4.68 -2.93 -7.12
CA GLY A 33 -4.63 -3.57 -8.43
C GLY A 33 -3.21 -3.86 -8.96
N LEU A 34 -2.26 -4.17 -8.07
CA LEU A 34 -0.82 -4.28 -8.41
C LEU A 34 -0.46 -5.47 -9.32
N LYS A 35 -1.41 -6.37 -9.56
CA LYS A 35 -1.27 -7.55 -10.45
C LYS A 35 -2.21 -7.53 -11.66
N GLN A 36 -2.94 -6.45 -11.89
CA GLN A 36 -3.81 -6.34 -13.04
C GLN A 36 -3.00 -6.12 -14.34
N SER A 37 -3.60 -6.50 -15.47
CA SER A 37 -3.04 -6.32 -16.82
C SER A 37 -2.65 -4.85 -17.07
N GLY A 38 -1.54 -4.65 -17.80
CA GLY A 38 -1.02 -3.31 -18.10
C GLY A 38 -0.16 -2.66 -17.01
N SER A 39 0.25 -3.41 -15.96
CA SER A 39 1.18 -2.93 -14.95
C SER A 39 2.64 -3.31 -15.26
N CYS A 40 3.61 -2.46 -14.91
CA CYS A 40 5.04 -2.77 -15.09
C CYS A 40 5.59 -3.81 -14.10
N GLY A 41 4.78 -4.28 -13.15
CA GLY A 41 5.12 -5.34 -12.19
C GLY A 41 6.10 -4.95 -11.06
N ARG A 42 6.74 -3.78 -11.09
CA ARG A 42 7.70 -3.34 -10.06
C ARG A 42 7.08 -3.27 -8.65
N CYS A 43 5.88 -2.72 -8.54
CA CYS A 43 5.14 -2.64 -7.27
C CYS A 43 4.83 -4.02 -6.67
N ALA A 44 4.53 -5.02 -7.51
CA ALA A 44 4.26 -6.38 -7.03
C ALA A 44 5.52 -7.11 -6.53
N LYS A 45 6.68 -6.82 -7.14
CA LYS A 45 7.99 -7.33 -6.71
C LYS A 45 8.45 -6.66 -5.40
N ASN A 46 8.22 -5.35 -5.27
CA ASN A 46 8.58 -4.56 -4.09
C ASN A 46 7.41 -4.37 -3.12
N ILE A 47 6.59 -5.41 -2.93
CA ILE A 47 5.40 -5.31 -2.08
C ILE A 47 5.73 -5.01 -0.61
N HIS A 48 6.94 -5.31 -0.15
CA HIS A 48 7.38 -5.05 1.22
C HIS A 48 7.34 -3.54 1.55
N GLU A 49 7.71 -2.67 0.61
CA GLU A 49 7.65 -1.21 0.78
C GLU A 49 6.21 -0.74 1.05
N PHE A 50 5.23 -1.35 0.36
CA PHE A 50 3.81 -1.08 0.61
C PHE A 50 3.38 -1.57 2.00
N VAL A 51 3.87 -2.73 2.43
CA VAL A 51 3.55 -3.29 3.75
C VAL A 51 4.11 -2.41 4.86
N GLU A 52 5.37 -1.97 4.75
CA GLU A 52 6.00 -1.09 5.74
C GLU A 52 5.24 0.23 5.89
N LEU A 53 4.88 0.87 4.78
CA LEU A 53 4.07 2.10 4.79
C LEU A 53 2.67 1.87 5.38
N ALA A 54 2.03 0.74 5.05
CA ALA A 54 0.73 0.40 5.61
C ALA A 54 0.81 0.14 7.12
N VAL A 55 1.84 -0.55 7.60
CA VAL A 55 2.07 -0.79 9.03
C VAL A 55 2.32 0.52 9.78
N GLN A 56 3.10 1.46 9.21
CA GLN A 56 3.26 2.81 9.77
C GLN A 56 1.92 3.56 9.88
N GLY A 57 1.04 3.39 8.88
CA GLY A 57 -0.32 3.93 8.93
C GLY A 57 -1.19 3.28 10.00
N ALA A 58 -1.09 1.97 10.18
CA ALA A 58 -1.87 1.23 11.18
C ALA A 58 -1.47 1.60 12.62
N SER A 59 -0.17 1.79 12.88
CA SER A 59 0.34 2.14 14.21
C SER A 59 0.01 3.57 14.65
N THR A 60 -0.18 4.50 13.69
CA THR A 60 -0.57 5.89 13.99
C THR A 60 -2.06 6.05 14.30
N GLY A 61 -2.90 5.08 13.93
CA GLY A 61 -4.34 5.07 14.27
C GLY A 61 -4.67 4.58 15.69
N ALA A 62 -3.68 4.12 16.47
CA ALA A 62 -3.88 3.59 17.82
C ALA A 62 -3.87 4.65 18.94
N VAL A 63 -3.62 5.93 18.63
CA VAL A 63 -3.51 7.02 19.62
C VAL A 63 -4.84 7.78 19.81
N ASP A 64 -5.87 7.50 19.02
CA ASP A 64 -7.17 8.20 19.05
C ASP A 64 -8.34 7.23 19.37
N ARG A 65 -8.17 6.36 20.37
CA ARG A 65 -9.25 5.55 20.96
C ARG A 65 -9.16 5.51 22.47
#